data_AF-A0A4D4KJ08-F1
#
_entry.id   AF-A0A4D4KJ08-F1
#
_cell.length_a   1.000
_cell.length_b   1.000
_cell.length_c   1.000
_cell.angle_alpha   90.00
_cell.angle_beta   90.00
_cell.angle_gamma   90.00
#
_symmetry.space_group_name_H-M   'P 1'
#
loop_
_entity.id
_entity.type
_entity.pdbx_description
1 polymer ?
#
loop_
_entity_poly.entity_id
_entity_poly.type
_entity_poly.pdbx_seq_one_letter_code
_entity_poly.pdbx_strand_id
1 'polypeptide(L)'
;MTADGLAGLDDRRRSWVLDAARHISTDRLRELITGLVNIPSPTGDEGPLATHIADTLRTAGCHAAVQPLDDRQANAWGRLTGDGTGPDLMLYAPSTPSRWARRARTCRGSARSCARTCAPRPPSTTTWSPGSAPPTPRATRRA
;
A
#
# COMPACT_ATOMS: atom_id res chain seq x y z
N MET A 1 -21.54 0.47 1.53
CA MET A 1 -21.20 0.53 2.97
C MET A 1 -22.44 0.17 3.75
N THR A 2 -22.44 -0.89 4.56
CA THR A 2 -23.61 -1.26 5.37
C THR A 2 -23.76 -0.30 6.55
N ALA A 3 -24.98 -0.09 7.02
CA ALA A 3 -25.28 0.83 8.13
C ALA A 3 -24.55 0.48 9.44
N ASP A 4 -24.15 -0.79 9.61
CA ASP A 4 -23.49 -1.33 10.80
C ASP A 4 -22.07 -0.75 11.02
N GLY A 5 -21.37 -0.39 9.94
CA GLY A 5 -20.01 0.17 10.02
C GLY A 5 -19.94 1.62 10.53
N LEU A 6 -21.08 2.27 10.76
CA LEU A 6 -21.19 3.67 11.21
C LEU A 6 -21.91 3.80 12.56
N ALA A 7 -22.02 2.70 13.31
CA ALA A 7 -22.55 2.72 14.66
C ALA A 7 -21.66 3.60 15.57
N GLY A 8 -22.29 4.38 16.46
CA GLY A 8 -21.59 5.26 17.40
C GLY A 8 -21.16 6.64 16.86
N LEU A 9 -21.34 6.91 15.57
CA LEU A 9 -21.14 8.26 15.02
C LEU A 9 -22.39 9.13 15.19
N ASP A 10 -22.18 10.41 15.53
CA ASP A 10 -23.20 11.44 15.41
C ASP A 10 -23.56 11.69 13.93
N ASP A 11 -24.69 12.36 13.70
CA ASP A 11 -25.23 12.55 12.34
C ASP A 11 -24.31 13.35 11.43
N ARG A 12 -23.57 14.32 11.98
CA ARG A 12 -22.63 15.14 11.22
C ARG A 12 -21.43 14.32 10.75
N ARG A 13 -20.83 13.52 11.63
CA ARG A 13 -19.72 12.64 11.27
C ARG A 13 -20.18 11.56 10.31
N ARG A 14 -21.38 11.02 10.49
CA ARG A 14 -21.99 10.06 9.56
C ARG A 14 -22.15 10.66 8.17
N SER A 15 -22.62 11.90 8.04
CA SER A 15 -22.76 12.54 6.72
C SER A 15 -21.41 12.74 6.04
N TRP A 16 -20.39 13.22 6.75
CA TRP A 16 -19.03 13.37 6.19
C TRP A 16 -18.48 12.06 5.64
N VAL A 17 -18.64 10.96 6.38
CA VAL A 17 -18.17 9.64 5.92
C VAL A 17 -18.93 9.18 4.68
N LEU A 18 -20.25 9.36 4.65
CA LEU A 18 -21.08 8.99 3.51
C LEU A 18 -20.76 9.84 2.27
N ASP A 19 -20.49 11.12 2.43
CA ASP A 19 -20.08 12.01 1.34
C ASP A 19 -18.71 11.61 0.80
N ALA A 20 -17.72 11.38 1.67
CA ALA A 20 -16.40 10.89 1.28
C ALA A 20 -16.49 9.54 0.54
N ALA A 21 -17.34 8.61 1.01
CA ALA A 21 -17.52 7.30 0.41
C ALA A 21 -18.03 7.35 -1.04
N ARG A 22 -18.75 8.40 -1.44
CA ARG A 22 -19.24 8.58 -2.83
C ARG A 22 -18.10 8.82 -3.83
N HIS A 23 -16.94 9.28 -3.36
CA HIS A 23 -15.77 9.50 -4.21
C HIS A 23 -14.93 8.23 -4.41
N ILE A 24 -15.25 7.13 -3.71
CA ILE A 24 -14.53 5.87 -3.82
C ILE A 24 -15.17 5.02 -4.92
N SER A 25 -14.46 4.86 -6.04
CA SER A 25 -14.87 3.95 -7.11
C SER A 25 -13.94 2.76 -7.23
N THR A 26 -14.50 1.60 -7.58
CA THR A 26 -13.74 0.36 -7.80
C THR A 26 -12.68 0.53 -8.89
N ASP A 27 -13.02 1.24 -9.97
CA ASP A 27 -12.12 1.45 -11.10
C ASP A 27 -10.91 2.29 -10.70
N ARG A 28 -11.12 3.39 -9.98
CA ARG A 28 -10.02 4.23 -9.50
C ARG A 28 -9.16 3.49 -8.48
N LEU A 29 -9.78 2.73 -7.58
CA LEU A 29 -9.04 1.92 -6.61
C LEU A 29 -8.18 0.86 -7.31
N ARG A 30 -8.71 0.20 -8.35
CA ARG A 30 -7.97 -0.76 -9.17
C ARG A 30 -6.78 -0.10 -9.87
N GLU A 31 -6.98 1.07 -10.46
CA GLU A 31 -5.91 1.83 -11.13
C GLU A 31 -4.78 2.17 -10.14
N LEU A 32 -5.13 2.74 -8.98
CA LEU A 32 -4.18 3.12 -7.94
C LEU A 32 -3.40 1.91 -7.42
N ILE A 33 -4.07 0.80 -7.08
CA ILE A 33 -3.42 -0.41 -6.60
C ILE A 33 -2.51 -1.00 -7.70
N THR A 34 -2.98 -1.04 -8.94
CA THR A 34 -2.21 -1.57 -10.08
C THR A 34 -0.95 -0.73 -10.32
N GLY A 35 -1.05 0.61 -10.25
CA GLY A 35 0.08 1.52 -10.34
C GLY A 35 1.13 1.25 -9.27
N LEU A 36 0.70 1.03 -8.02
CA LEU A 36 1.59 0.72 -6.91
C LEU A 36 2.30 -0.63 -7.09
N VAL A 37 1.57 -1.72 -7.38
CA VAL A 37 2.18 -3.07 -7.44
C VAL A 37 3.03 -3.31 -8.67
N ASN A 38 2.86 -2.52 -9.73
CA ASN A 38 3.70 -2.59 -10.93
C ASN A 38 5.07 -1.92 -10.76
N ILE A 39 5.30 -1.21 -9.64
CA ILE A 39 6.60 -0.62 -9.32
C ILE A 39 7.30 -1.52 -8.29
N PRO A 40 8.40 -2.20 -8.68
CA PRO A 40 9.19 -2.96 -7.72
C PRO A 40 9.73 -2.03 -6.63
N SER A 41 9.52 -2.43 -5.37
CA SER A 41 10.02 -1.71 -4.20
C SER A 41 10.63 -2.70 -3.21
N PRO A 42 11.72 -3.41 -3.56
CA PRO A 42 12.39 -4.27 -2.61
C PRO A 42 12.90 -3.44 -1.43
N THR A 43 13.01 -4.07 -0.27
CA THR A 43 13.56 -3.38 0.92
C THR A 43 14.94 -2.80 0.60
N GLY A 44 15.10 -1.49 0.79
CA GLY A 44 16.31 -0.74 0.44
C GLY A 44 16.32 -0.06 -0.94
N ASP A 45 15.18 -0.05 -1.65
CA ASP A 45 15.05 0.51 -3.01
C ASP A 45 13.66 1.12 -3.24
N GLU A 46 13.11 1.79 -2.23
CA GLU A 46 11.74 2.31 -2.23
C GLU A 46 11.57 3.64 -3.00
N GLY A 47 12.67 4.29 -3.42
CA GLY A 47 12.66 5.60 -4.06
C GLY A 47 11.70 5.75 -5.26
N PRO A 48 11.71 4.83 -6.25
CA PRO A 48 10.78 4.89 -7.38
C PRO A 48 9.31 4.79 -6.97
N LEU A 49 8.99 3.95 -5.97
CA LEU A 49 7.62 3.82 -5.47
C LEU A 49 7.18 5.08 -4.72
N ALA A 50 8.07 5.67 -3.91
CA ALA A 50 7.81 6.92 -3.22
C ALA A 50 7.51 8.06 -4.20
N THR A 51 8.26 8.15 -5.30
CA THR A 51 8.01 9.14 -6.36
C THR A 51 6.62 8.96 -6.96
N HIS A 52 6.24 7.74 -7.31
CA HIS A 52 4.92 7.47 -7.87
C HIS A 52 3.78 7.83 -6.91
N ILE A 53 3.93 7.54 -5.61
CA ILE A 53 2.93 7.91 -4.59
C ILE A 53 2.80 9.42 -4.48
N ALA A 54 3.92 10.14 -4.40
CA ALA A 54 3.91 11.60 -4.30
C ALA A 54 3.25 12.24 -5.54
N ASP A 55 3.56 11.76 -6.74
CA ASP A 55 2.98 12.23 -7.99
C ASP A 55 1.47 11.97 -8.07
N THR A 56 1.05 10.80 -7.61
CA THR A 56 -0.36 10.42 -7.53
C THR A 56 -1.13 11.34 -6.58
N LEU A 57 -0.56 11.63 -5.40
CA LEU A 57 -1.15 12.55 -4.43
C LEU A 57 -1.21 13.99 -4.96
N ARG A 58 -0.15 14.47 -5.64
CA ARG A 58 -0.16 15.80 -6.29
C ARG A 58 -1.25 15.90 -7.36
N THR A 59 -1.39 14.87 -8.19
CA THR A 59 -2.42 14.82 -9.24
C THR A 59 -3.83 14.82 -8.63
N ALA A 60 -4.01 14.27 -7.44
CA ALA A 60 -5.25 14.32 -6.68
C ALA A 60 -5.49 15.67 -5.96
N GLY A 61 -4.57 16.63 -6.06
CA GLY A 61 -4.69 17.97 -5.47
C GLY A 61 -4.08 18.13 -4.08
N CYS A 62 -3.35 17.12 -3.57
CA CYS A 62 -2.65 17.23 -2.29
C CYS A 62 -1.32 17.99 -2.44
N HIS A 63 -0.91 18.72 -1.41
CA HIS A 63 0.47 19.17 -1.29
C HIS A 63 1.34 17.97 -0.90
N ALA A 64 2.05 17.38 -1.87
CA ALA A 64 2.79 16.14 -1.68
C ALA A 64 4.20 16.19 -2.25
N ALA A 65 5.11 15.46 -1.61
CA ALA A 65 6.52 15.39 -1.99
C ALA A 65 7.14 14.03 -1.61
N VAL A 66 8.26 13.73 -2.28
CA VAL A 66 9.18 12.67 -1.86
C VAL A 66 9.99 13.17 -0.68
N GLN A 67 10.18 12.32 0.32
CA GLN A 67 11.08 12.52 1.45
C GLN A 67 12.22 11.51 1.33
N PRO A 68 13.38 11.91 0.76
CA PRO A 68 14.55 11.04 0.69
C PRO A 68 15.05 10.65 2.08
N LEU A 69 15.44 9.39 2.25
CA LEU A 69 16.14 8.88 3.43
C LEU A 69 17.63 8.68 3.10
N ASP A 70 17.90 8.12 1.92
CA ASP A 70 19.23 8.02 1.30
C ASP A 70 19.08 8.02 -0.25
N ASP A 71 20.14 7.67 -0.97
CA ASP A 71 20.18 7.65 -2.43
C ASP A 71 19.19 6.66 -3.08
N ARG A 72 18.69 5.69 -2.31
CA ARG A 72 17.86 4.57 -2.78
C ARG A 72 16.49 4.51 -2.09
N GLN A 73 16.44 4.92 -0.83
CA GLN A 73 15.27 4.82 0.03
C GLN A 73 14.59 6.17 0.18
N ALA A 74 13.26 6.17 0.11
CA ALA A 74 12.47 7.37 0.36
C ALA A 74 11.08 7.02 0.88
N ASN A 75 10.50 7.97 1.63
CA ASN A 75 9.08 8.01 1.91
C ASN A 75 8.37 8.92 0.91
N ALA A 76 7.05 8.78 0.83
CA ALA A 76 6.17 9.78 0.22
C ALA A 76 5.28 10.35 1.31
N TRP A 77 5.01 11.65 1.26
CA TRP A 77 4.05 12.28 2.13
C TRP A 77 3.17 13.23 1.35
N GLY A 78 1.96 13.45 1.84
CA GLY A 78 1.03 14.42 1.31
C GLY A 78 0.18 15.03 2.41
N ARG A 79 -0.21 16.28 2.21
CA ARG A 79 -1.12 17.02 3.09
C ARG A 79 -2.34 17.47 2.30
N LEU A 80 -3.50 17.16 2.84
CA LEU A 80 -4.77 17.78 2.45
C LEU A 80 -5.11 18.82 3.53
N THR A 81 -5.13 20.09 3.14
CA THR A 81 -5.33 21.20 4.09
C THR A 81 -6.82 21.37 4.36
N GLY A 82 -7.20 21.31 5.65
CA GLY A 82 -8.53 21.70 6.11
C GLY A 82 -8.62 23.22 6.36
N ASP A 83 -9.70 23.64 6.99
CA ASP A 83 -9.93 25.05 7.38
C ASP A 83 -9.14 25.50 8.63
N GLY A 84 -8.34 24.61 9.22
CA GLY A 84 -7.52 24.88 10.41
C GLY A 84 -8.31 24.87 11.74
N THR A 85 -9.59 24.51 11.72
CA THR A 85 -10.44 24.50 12.94
C THR A 85 -10.37 23.19 13.73
N GLY A 86 -9.77 22.15 13.14
CA GLY A 86 -9.66 20.81 13.72
C GLY A 86 -8.22 20.33 13.92
N PRO A 87 -8.03 19.21 14.62
CA PRO A 87 -6.72 18.59 14.79
C PRO A 87 -6.20 18.01 13.46
N ASP A 88 -4.87 17.93 13.34
CA ASP A 88 -4.22 17.21 12.24
C ASP A 88 -4.34 15.68 12.45
N LEU A 89 -4.67 14.95 11.38
CA LEU A 89 -4.69 13.47 11.36
C LEU A 89 -3.66 12.96 10.35
N MET A 90 -2.77 12.07 10.79
CA MET A 90 -1.81 11.39 9.92
C MET A 90 -2.29 9.97 9.60
N LEU A 91 -2.44 9.67 8.30
CA LEU A 91 -2.62 8.30 7.82
C LEU A 91 -1.26 7.73 7.42
N TYR A 92 -0.89 6.59 7.98
CA TYR A 92 0.42 5.98 7.78
C TYR A 92 0.28 4.55 7.25
N ALA A 93 1.04 4.23 6.20
CA ALA A 93 1.14 2.89 5.65
C ALA A 93 2.60 2.58 5.26
N PRO A 94 3.15 1.42 5.64
CA PRO A 94 4.50 1.03 5.21
C PRO A 94 4.51 0.69 3.72
N SER A 95 5.46 1.25 2.98
CA SER A 95 5.64 1.04 1.53
C SER A 95 6.40 -0.26 1.19
N THR A 96 7.05 -0.89 2.17
CA THR A 96 7.82 -2.12 1.95
C THR A 96 6.89 -3.33 1.76
N PRO A 97 6.92 -4.02 0.61
CA PRO A 97 6.05 -5.15 0.40
C PRO A 97 6.60 -6.37 1.17
N SER A 98 5.74 -7.03 1.93
CA SER A 98 6.11 -8.19 2.74
C SER A 98 6.42 -9.40 1.84
N ARG A 99 7.64 -9.94 1.99
CA ARG A 99 8.08 -11.29 1.58
C ARG A 99 8.11 -11.66 0.08
N TRP A 100 7.47 -10.93 -0.85
CA TRP A 100 7.46 -11.30 -2.27
C TRP A 100 8.84 -11.17 -2.95
N ALA A 101 9.64 -10.17 -2.56
CA ALA A 101 10.94 -9.86 -3.17
C ALA A 101 12.07 -10.89 -2.90
N ARG A 102 11.85 -11.88 -2.03
CA ARG A 102 12.87 -12.92 -1.75
C ARG A 102 12.98 -13.98 -2.84
N ARG A 103 11.96 -14.16 -3.69
CA ARG A 103 11.99 -15.14 -4.80
C ARG A 103 12.66 -14.63 -6.08
N ALA A 104 12.79 -13.31 -6.26
CA ALA A 104 13.39 -12.73 -7.47
C ALA A 104 14.93 -12.87 -7.50
N ARG A 105 15.59 -13.00 -6.34
CA ARG A 105 17.07 -13.03 -6.23
C ARG A 105 17.73 -14.37 -6.56
N THR A 106 16.97 -15.45 -6.80
CA THR A 106 17.53 -16.76 -7.15
C THR A 106 17.57 -17.06 -8.66
N CYS A 107 17.10 -16.15 -9.52
CA CYS A 107 17.10 -16.39 -10.97
C CYS A 107 18.45 -16.01 -11.61
N ARG A 108 19.41 -16.95 -11.62
CA ARG A 108 20.59 -16.91 -12.49
C ARG A 108 20.24 -17.45 -13.89
N GLY A 109 19.45 -16.71 -14.67
CA GLY A 109 19.05 -17.10 -16.02
C GLY A 109 18.58 -15.93 -16.87
N SER A 110 18.61 -16.08 -18.20
CA SER A 110 18.34 -14.99 -19.14
C SER A 110 16.95 -14.36 -18.96
N ALA A 111 16.80 -13.08 -19.36
CA ALA A 111 15.58 -12.29 -19.17
C ALA A 111 14.27 -12.97 -19.64
N ARG A 112 14.34 -13.84 -20.66
CA ARG A 112 13.20 -14.61 -21.18
C ARG A 112 12.76 -15.77 -20.27
N SER A 113 13.68 -16.34 -19.48
CA SER A 113 13.40 -17.38 -18.48
C SER A 113 12.80 -16.77 -17.21
N CYS A 114 13.31 -15.61 -16.79
CA CYS A 114 12.87 -14.93 -15.58
C CYS A 114 11.38 -14.53 -15.63
N ALA A 115 10.91 -14.04 -16.78
CA ALA A 115 9.50 -13.66 -16.99
C ALA A 115 8.51 -14.84 -16.83
N ARG A 116 8.94 -16.06 -17.15
CA ARG A 116 8.07 -17.26 -17.10
C ARG A 116 8.00 -17.87 -15.69
N THR A 117 9.02 -17.64 -14.86
CA THR A 117 9.10 -18.12 -13.48
C THR A 117 8.55 -17.11 -12.46
N CYS A 118 8.61 -15.81 -12.78
CA CYS A 118 8.10 -14.73 -11.92
C CYS A 118 6.65 -14.34 -12.20
N ALA A 119 6.06 -14.76 -13.33
CA ALA A 119 4.63 -14.54 -13.58
C ALA A 119 3.79 -15.25 -12.51
N PRO A 120 2.81 -14.59 -11.89
CA PRO A 120 1.88 -15.26 -11.00
C PRO A 120 1.17 -16.37 -11.78
N ARG A 121 1.17 -17.59 -11.25
CA ARG A 121 0.25 -18.63 -11.72
C ARG A 121 -1.17 -18.08 -11.58
N PRO A 122 -2.07 -18.30 -12.56
CA PRO A 122 -3.47 -17.95 -12.38
C PRO A 122 -3.96 -18.64 -11.09
N PRO A 123 -4.76 -17.96 -10.25
CA PRO A 123 -5.26 -18.57 -9.03
C PRO A 123 -6.03 -19.83 -9.41
N SER A 124 -5.55 -20.99 -8.95
CA SER A 124 -6.33 -22.22 -8.94
C SER A 124 -7.57 -21.96 -8.09
N THR A 125 -8.74 -22.35 -8.61
CA THR A 125 -10.08 -22.23 -8.01
C THR A 125 -10.23 -23.08 -6.74
N THR A 126 -9.41 -22.81 -5.72
CA THR A 126 -9.51 -23.41 -4.41
C THR A 126 -9.84 -22.33 -3.41
N THR A 127 -11.01 -22.48 -2.82
CA THR A 127 -11.64 -21.67 -1.79
C THR A 127 -10.67 -21.27 -0.69
N TRP A 128 -10.68 -19.98 -0.36
CA TRP A 128 -9.89 -19.38 0.71
C TRP A 128 -10.54 -19.73 2.07
N SER A 129 -9.79 -20.37 2.97
CA SER A 129 -10.20 -20.60 4.37
C SER A 129 -9.40 -19.69 5.31
N PRO A 130 -10.04 -18.90 6.19
CA PRO A 130 -9.34 -18.07 7.15
C PRO A 130 -8.86 -18.90 8.35
N GLY A 131 -7.57 -18.84 8.70
CA GLY A 131 -7.08 -19.41 9.97
C GLY A 131 -5.72 -20.11 9.95
N SER A 132 -4.74 -19.66 9.18
CA SER A 132 -3.38 -20.25 9.24
C SER A 132 -2.30 -19.17 9.20
N ALA A 133 -2.12 -18.48 10.31
CA ALA A 133 -0.86 -17.76 10.54
C ALA A 133 0.26 -18.79 10.77
N PRO A 134 1.40 -18.72 10.07
CA PRO A 134 2.54 -19.58 10.36
C PRO A 134 3.16 -19.19 11.72
N PRO A 135 3.61 -20.15 12.55
CA PRO A 135 4.17 -19.83 13.86
C PRO A 135 5.48 -19.05 13.73
N THR A 136 5.60 -17.98 14.51
CA THR A 136 6.84 -17.20 14.69
C THR A 136 7.91 -18.04 15.41
N PRO A 137 9.16 -18.10 14.93
CA PRO A 137 10.23 -18.77 15.67
C PRO A 137 10.59 -17.97 16.93
N ARG A 138 10.48 -18.61 18.10
CA ARG A 138 11.00 -18.09 19.38
C ARG A 138 12.51 -17.93 19.29
N ALA A 139 13.02 -16.75 19.63
CA ALA A 139 14.44 -16.52 19.81
C ALA A 139 14.94 -17.31 21.04
N THR A 140 15.94 -18.16 20.82
CA THR A 140 16.71 -18.80 21.90
C THR A 140 17.64 -17.76 22.52
N ARG A 141 17.40 -17.46 23.81
CA ARG A 141 18.28 -16.66 24.65
C ARG A 141 19.49 -17.54 25.00
N ARG A 142 20.68 -17.22 24.49
CA ARG A 142 21.93 -17.78 25.03
C ARG A 142 22.25 -17.03 26.33
N ALA A 143 22.45 -17.81 27.39
CA ALA A 143 23.11 -17.39 28.63
C ALA A 143 24.62 -17.32 28.40
#